data_AF-A0A2R6R9G0-F1
#
_entry.id   AF-A0A2R6R9G0-F1
#
_cell.length_a   1.000
_cell.length_b   1.000
_cell.length_c   1.000
_cell.angle_alpha   90.00
_cell.angle_beta   90.00
_cell.angle_gamma   90.00
#
_symmetry.space_group_name_H-M   'P 1'
#
loop_
_entity.id
_entity.type
_entity.pdbx_description
1 polymer ?
#
loop_
_entity_poly.entity_id
_entity_poly.type
_entity_poly.pdbx_seq_one_letter_code
_entity_poly.pdbx_strand_id
1 'polypeptide(L)'
;MARMLKRCAKACLKFVNLTNTIVGIALVCYSYRVIGVVQREFEESPPTDGQTVCLPWFVYAFIGIGIGLFLLTLLGHVAASTGNHFCLTFYMGVVFVLLTVETILAADISLNSEWENDLPEDPTHKLDDIKEFVENNFDICRWYFLSFVSAQGLSILLAEVVKALDLITKNLATNYDSDDHDDFVEQKIQFLGYL
;
A
#
# COMPACT_ATOMS: atom_id res chain seq x y z
N MET A 1 0.44 -16.89 26.04
CA MET A 1 0.50 -15.44 25.73
C MET A 1 1.09 -15.16 24.33
N ALA A 2 2.29 -15.65 23.98
CA ALA A 2 2.93 -15.38 22.68
C ALA A 2 2.06 -15.72 21.44
N ARG A 3 1.33 -16.85 21.46
CA ARG A 3 0.41 -17.24 20.38
C ARG A 3 -0.74 -16.24 20.16
N MET A 4 -1.29 -15.67 21.24
CA MET A 4 -2.35 -14.66 21.17
C MET A 4 -1.81 -13.32 20.65
N LEU A 5 -0.63 -12.91 21.14
CA LEU A 5 0.02 -11.69 20.67
C LEU A 5 0.35 -11.76 19.17
N LYS A 6 0.80 -12.93 18.67
CA LYS A 6 1.05 -13.16 17.24
C LYS A 6 -0.23 -13.04 16.41
N ARG A 7 -1.35 -13.59 16.88
CA ARG A 7 -2.66 -13.46 16.22
C ARG A 7 -3.13 -12.00 16.19
N CYS A 8 -2.97 -11.29 17.30
CA CYS A 8 -3.28 -9.87 17.41
C CYS A 8 -2.44 -9.04 16.43
N ALA A 9 -1.10 -9.20 16.44
CA ALA A 9 -0.21 -8.48 15.54
C ALA A 9 -0.52 -8.74 14.05
N LYS A 10 -0.80 -10.00 13.68
CA LYS A 10 -1.25 -10.34 12.32
C LYS A 10 -2.59 -9.68 11.95
N ALA A 11 -3.54 -9.63 12.88
CA ALA A 11 -4.82 -8.97 12.65
C ALA A 11 -4.66 -7.46 12.48
N CYS A 12 -3.86 -6.82 13.32
CA CYS A 12 -3.50 -5.41 13.20
C CYS A 12 -2.81 -5.13 11.86
N LEU A 13 -1.86 -5.96 11.45
CA LEU A 13 -1.17 -5.80 10.16
C LEU A 13 -2.13 -5.87 8.98
N LYS A 14 -3.12 -6.78 9.02
CA LYS A 14 -4.17 -6.84 8.00
C LYS A 14 -5.06 -5.60 8.01
N PHE A 15 -5.41 -5.09 9.19
CA PHE A 15 -6.23 -3.88 9.34
C PHE A 15 -5.50 -2.64 8.80
N VAL A 16 -4.21 -2.49 9.12
CA VAL A 16 -3.40 -1.39 8.61
C VAL A 16 -3.23 -1.50 7.09
N ASN A 17 -3.05 -2.70 6.53
CA ASN A 17 -3.01 -2.86 5.07
C ASN A 17 -4.34 -2.55 4.38
N LEU A 18 -5.48 -2.64 5.08
CA LEU A 18 -6.77 -2.24 4.52
C LEU A 18 -6.82 -0.75 4.18
N THR A 19 -6.11 0.11 4.94
CA THR A 19 -6.09 1.55 4.65
C THR A 19 -5.47 1.84 3.29
N ASN A 20 -4.40 1.13 2.94
CA ASN A 20 -3.75 1.24 1.62
C ASN A 20 -4.70 0.85 0.49
N THR A 21 -5.53 -0.17 0.68
CA THR A 21 -6.56 -0.55 -0.30
C THR A 21 -7.63 0.51 -0.46
N ILE A 22 -8.08 1.13 0.64
CA ILE A 22 -9.08 2.20 0.58
C ILE A 22 -8.53 3.39 -0.22
N VAL A 23 -7.27 3.78 0.04
CA VAL A 23 -6.58 4.83 -0.73
C VAL A 23 -6.47 4.44 -2.20
N GLY A 24 -6.05 3.21 -2.50
CA GLY A 24 -5.90 2.74 -3.87
C GLY A 24 -7.22 2.69 -4.66
N ILE A 25 -8.31 2.24 -4.02
CA ILE A 25 -9.65 2.28 -4.62
C ILE A 25 -10.08 3.72 -4.88
N ALA A 26 -9.88 4.63 -3.93
CA ALA A 26 -10.22 6.04 -4.10
C ALA A 26 -9.49 6.66 -5.31
N LEU A 27 -8.18 6.40 -5.46
CA LEU A 27 -7.39 6.86 -6.61
C LEU A 27 -7.94 6.31 -7.94
N VAL A 28 -8.22 5.01 -8.02
CA VAL A 28 -8.76 4.38 -9.24
C VAL A 28 -10.16 4.91 -9.58
N CYS A 29 -11.02 5.06 -8.58
CA CYS A 29 -12.37 5.62 -8.77
C CYS A 29 -12.33 7.07 -9.24
N TYR A 30 -11.41 7.87 -8.68
CA TYR A 30 -11.20 9.25 -9.11
C TYR A 30 -10.68 9.31 -10.55
N SER A 31 -9.67 8.52 -10.89
CA SER A 31 -9.16 8.42 -12.27
C SER A 31 -10.25 8.05 -13.26
N TYR A 32 -11.13 7.09 -12.91
CA TYR A 32 -12.26 6.70 -13.76
C TYR A 32 -13.24 7.87 -13.98
N ARG A 33 -13.49 8.68 -12.94
CA ARG A 33 -14.31 9.89 -13.07
C ARG A 33 -13.68 10.90 -14.04
N VAL A 34 -12.37 11.14 -13.94
CA VAL A 34 -11.66 12.06 -14.83
C VAL A 34 -11.71 11.56 -16.27
N ILE A 35 -11.46 10.27 -16.52
CA ILE A 35 -11.58 9.66 -17.86
C ILE A 35 -12.98 9.91 -18.44
N GLY A 36 -14.03 9.68 -17.65
CA GLY A 36 -15.40 9.91 -18.11
C GLY A 36 -15.71 11.39 -18.40
N VAL A 37 -15.09 12.33 -17.69
CA VAL A 37 -15.22 13.77 -17.98
C VAL A 37 -14.51 14.12 -19.27
N VAL A 38 -13.26 13.70 -19.44
CA VAL A 38 -12.45 13.95 -20.65
C VAL A 38 -13.12 13.36 -21.90
N GLN A 39 -13.72 12.16 -21.77
CA GLN A 39 -14.46 11.54 -22.87
C GLN A 39 -15.70 12.36 -23.28
N ARG A 40 -16.43 12.94 -22.32
CA ARG A 40 -17.60 13.79 -22.62
C ARG A 40 -17.21 15.10 -23.28
N GLU A 41 -16.15 15.74 -22.80
CA GLU A 41 -15.63 16.98 -23.40
C GLU A 41 -15.22 16.75 -24.87
N PHE A 42 -14.66 15.58 -25.19
CA PHE A 42 -14.35 15.18 -26.56
C PHE A 42 -15.60 14.95 -27.43
N GLU A 43 -16.66 14.37 -26.88
CA GLU A 43 -17.94 14.18 -27.60
C GLU A 43 -18.64 15.51 -27.91
N GLU A 44 -18.58 16.47 -26.99
CA GLU A 44 -19.20 17.79 -27.14
C GLU A 44 -18.41 18.71 -28.08
N SER A 45 -17.09 18.57 -28.14
CA SER A 45 -16.21 19.38 -28.99
C SER A 45 -15.10 18.52 -29.59
N PRO A 46 -15.41 17.77 -30.68
CA PRO A 46 -14.43 16.92 -31.32
C PRO A 46 -13.28 17.76 -31.90
N PRO A 47 -12.01 17.34 -31.69
CA PRO A 47 -10.87 18.09 -32.16
C PRO A 47 -10.89 18.20 -33.69
N THR A 48 -10.63 19.40 -34.17
CA THR A 48 -10.78 19.74 -35.59
C THR A 48 -9.66 19.16 -36.46
N ASP A 49 -8.62 18.58 -35.87
CA ASP A 49 -7.41 18.15 -36.59
C ASP A 49 -6.75 16.94 -35.93
N GLY A 50 -7.08 15.71 -36.36
CA GLY A 50 -6.35 14.45 -36.11
C GLY A 50 -5.94 14.08 -34.66
N GLN A 51 -6.34 14.87 -33.66
CA GLN A 51 -5.78 14.85 -32.32
C GLN A 51 -6.31 13.63 -31.57
N THR A 52 -5.39 12.77 -31.16
CA THR A 52 -5.69 11.61 -30.35
C THR A 52 -6.09 12.09 -28.95
N VAL A 53 -7.15 11.53 -28.36
CA VAL A 53 -7.55 11.83 -26.97
C VAL A 53 -6.38 11.51 -26.05
N CYS A 54 -5.67 12.54 -25.60
CA CYS A 54 -4.55 12.37 -24.69
C CYS A 54 -5.09 12.47 -23.27
N LEU A 55 -5.19 11.34 -22.58
CA LEU A 55 -5.50 11.36 -21.16
C LEU A 55 -4.35 12.04 -20.40
N PRO A 56 -4.67 12.88 -19.41
CA PRO A 56 -3.64 13.50 -18.58
C PRO A 56 -2.72 12.45 -17.97
N TRP A 57 -1.42 12.75 -17.92
CA TRP A 57 -0.41 11.82 -17.42
C TRP A 57 -0.71 11.37 -15.97
N PHE A 58 -1.26 12.26 -15.14
CA PHE A 58 -1.56 11.98 -13.73
C PHE A 58 -2.65 10.91 -13.55
N VAL A 59 -3.54 10.74 -14.53
CA VAL A 59 -4.57 9.69 -14.51
C VAL A 59 -3.91 8.31 -14.52
N TYR A 60 -2.89 8.13 -15.37
CA TYR A 60 -2.11 6.89 -15.42
C TYR A 60 -1.30 6.68 -14.14
N ALA A 61 -0.72 7.76 -13.59
CA ALA A 61 -0.01 7.70 -12.32
C ALA A 61 -0.93 7.24 -11.18
N PHE A 62 -2.13 7.81 -11.05
CA PHE A 62 -3.11 7.44 -10.03
C PHE A 62 -3.63 6.01 -10.18
N ILE A 63 -3.87 5.55 -11.41
CA ILE A 63 -4.23 4.15 -11.66
C ILE A 63 -3.08 3.22 -11.27
N GLY A 64 -1.85 3.55 -11.67
CA GLY A 64 -0.65 2.78 -11.34
C GLY A 64 -0.41 2.67 -9.84
N ILE A 65 -0.48 3.81 -9.12
CA ILE A 65 -0.38 3.85 -7.66
C ILE A 65 -1.51 3.04 -7.02
N GLY A 66 -2.75 3.20 -7.48
CA GLY A 66 -3.90 2.48 -6.93
C GLY A 66 -3.80 0.96 -7.09
N ILE A 67 -3.38 0.48 -8.26
CA ILE A 67 -3.09 -0.95 -8.50
C ILE A 67 -1.91 -1.40 -7.62
N GLY A 68 -0.85 -0.59 -7.52
CA GLY A 68 0.30 -0.88 -6.66
C GLY A 68 -0.07 -1.07 -5.19
N LEU A 69 -0.91 -0.18 -4.64
CA LEU A 69 -1.42 -0.29 -3.27
C LEU A 69 -2.31 -1.53 -3.08
N PHE A 70 -3.11 -1.89 -4.08
CA PHE A 70 -3.88 -3.13 -4.04
C PHE A 70 -2.97 -4.37 -3.98
N LEU A 71 -1.94 -4.44 -4.84
CA LEU A 71 -0.95 -5.52 -4.82
C LEU A 71 -0.17 -5.57 -3.50
N LEU A 72 0.16 -4.40 -2.92
CA LEU A 72 0.80 -4.30 -1.61
C LEU A 72 -0.06 -4.94 -0.51
N THR A 73 -1.38 -4.69 -0.53
CA THR A 73 -2.30 -5.32 0.43
C THR A 73 -2.38 -6.84 0.26
N LEU A 74 -2.41 -7.33 -0.99
CA LEU A 74 -2.36 -8.77 -1.25
C LEU A 74 -1.07 -9.37 -0.69
N LEU A 75 0.06 -8.74 -0.95
CA LEU A 75 1.35 -9.17 -0.42
C LEU A 75 1.37 -9.15 1.10
N GLY A 76 0.84 -8.11 1.74
CA GLY A 76 0.72 -8.02 3.20
C GLY A 76 -0.20 -9.09 3.79
N HIS A 77 -1.30 -9.43 3.11
CA HIS A 77 -2.20 -10.51 3.54
C HIS A 77 -1.52 -11.88 3.42
N VAL A 78 -0.79 -12.13 2.33
CA VAL A 78 0.01 -13.36 2.15
C VAL A 78 1.11 -13.43 3.20
N ALA A 79 1.85 -12.35 3.44
CA ALA A 79 2.89 -12.28 4.46
C ALA A 79 2.35 -12.59 5.87
N ALA A 80 1.20 -12.01 6.22
CA ALA A 80 0.53 -12.27 7.50
C ALA A 80 0.01 -13.72 7.60
N SER A 81 -0.49 -14.30 6.51
CA SER A 81 -1.07 -15.64 6.47
C SER A 81 0.00 -16.73 6.53
N THR A 82 0.93 -16.71 5.57
CA THR A 82 1.89 -17.79 5.32
C THR A 82 2.93 -17.90 6.43
N GLY A 83 3.26 -16.81 7.12
CA GLY A 83 4.32 -16.81 8.14
C GLY A 83 5.71 -17.18 7.60
N ASN A 84 5.88 -17.17 6.26
CA ASN A 84 7.17 -17.36 5.62
C ASN A 84 8.01 -16.10 5.81
N HIS A 85 9.19 -16.27 6.40
CA HIS A 85 10.14 -15.19 6.66
C HIS A 85 10.49 -14.41 5.38
N PHE A 86 10.63 -15.09 4.24
CA PHE A 86 10.95 -14.45 2.97
C PHE A 86 9.82 -13.49 2.52
N CYS A 87 8.57 -13.95 2.54
CA CYS A 87 7.42 -13.16 2.14
C CYS A 87 7.23 -11.93 3.04
N LEU A 88 7.41 -12.10 4.35
CA LEU A 88 7.34 -11.01 5.32
C LEU A 88 8.47 -9.99 5.14
N THR A 89 9.69 -10.46 4.86
CA THR A 89 10.85 -9.59 4.60
C THR A 89 10.70 -8.82 3.29
N PHE A 90 10.25 -9.50 2.24
CA PHE A 90 9.96 -8.87 0.95
C PHE A 90 8.87 -7.79 1.09
N TYR A 91 7.78 -8.10 1.78
CA TYR A 91 6.74 -7.12 2.11
C TYR A 91 7.29 -5.89 2.85
N MET A 92 8.07 -6.09 3.92
CA MET A 92 8.70 -4.99 4.66
C MET A 92 9.62 -4.15 3.76
N GLY A 93 10.39 -4.79 2.87
CA GLY A 93 11.24 -4.11 1.90
C GLY A 93 10.44 -3.22 0.95
N VAL A 94 9.32 -3.71 0.42
CA VAL A 94 8.44 -2.92 -0.45
C VAL A 94 7.86 -1.72 0.30
N VAL A 95 7.33 -1.90 1.51
CA VAL A 95 6.81 -0.79 2.34
C VAL A 95 7.90 0.23 2.67
N PHE A 96 9.12 -0.22 2.95
CA PHE A 96 10.26 0.67 3.21
C PHE A 96 10.64 1.50 1.98
N VAL A 97 10.64 0.90 0.79
CA VAL A 97 10.87 1.63 -0.47
C VAL A 97 9.76 2.68 -0.69
N LEU A 98 8.49 2.34 -0.44
CA LEU A 98 7.39 3.30 -0.53
C LEU A 98 7.57 4.48 0.42
N LEU A 99 7.87 4.24 1.70
CA LEU A 99 8.19 5.29 2.67
C LEU A 99 9.34 6.19 2.21
N THR A 100 10.37 5.59 1.60
CA THR A 100 11.52 6.33 1.09
C THR A 100 11.13 7.22 -0.09
N VAL A 101 10.36 6.68 -1.04
CA VAL A 101 9.86 7.45 -2.19
C VAL A 101 8.95 8.60 -1.72
N GLU A 102 8.04 8.34 -0.79
CA GLU A 102 7.16 9.36 -0.21
C GLU A 102 7.94 10.46 0.52
N THR A 103 8.98 10.08 1.27
CA THR A 103 9.83 11.05 1.97
C THR A 103 10.64 11.90 0.99
N ILE A 104 11.17 11.28 -0.08
CA ILE A 104 11.89 12.00 -1.13
C ILE A 104 10.96 12.98 -1.84
N LEU A 105 9.77 12.54 -2.26
CA LEU A 105 8.78 13.39 -2.91
C LEU A 105 8.32 14.53 -1.98
N ALA A 106 8.05 14.24 -0.71
CA ALA A 106 7.65 15.25 0.26
C ALA A 106 8.77 16.28 0.50
N ALA A 107 10.03 15.83 0.57
CA ALA A 107 11.18 16.71 0.69
C ALA A 107 11.35 17.58 -0.56
N ASP A 108 11.18 17.00 -1.75
CA ASP A 108 11.26 17.71 -3.02
C ASP A 108 10.20 18.82 -3.10
N ILE A 109 8.93 18.49 -2.87
CA ILE A 109 7.82 19.46 -2.84
C ILE A 109 8.04 20.55 -1.77
N SER A 110 8.64 20.21 -0.63
CA SER A 110 8.83 21.17 0.48
C SER A 110 10.06 22.08 0.30
N LEU A 111 11.10 21.62 -0.40
CA LEU A 111 12.38 22.33 -0.53
C LEU A 111 12.56 22.99 -1.89
N ASN A 112 11.95 22.43 -2.94
CA ASN A 112 12.00 22.96 -4.29
C ASN A 112 10.83 23.92 -4.51
N SER A 113 11.10 25.24 -4.58
CA SER A 113 10.06 26.24 -4.87
C SER A 113 9.52 26.14 -6.30
N GLU A 114 10.20 25.41 -7.19
CA GLU A 114 9.86 25.26 -8.60
C GLU A 114 9.36 23.84 -8.95
N TRP A 115 9.05 23.00 -7.95
CA TRP A 115 8.61 21.60 -8.13
C TRP A 115 7.44 21.44 -9.12
N GLU A 116 6.58 22.45 -9.22
CA GLU A 116 5.43 22.46 -10.11
C GLU A 116 5.84 22.52 -11.58
N ASN A 117 6.98 23.17 -11.90
CA ASN A 117 7.51 23.27 -13.26
C ASN A 117 8.09 21.93 -13.75
N ASP A 118 8.40 21.01 -12.84
CA ASP A 118 8.90 19.66 -13.17
C ASP A 118 7.76 18.71 -13.59
N LEU A 119 6.49 19.10 -13.39
CA LEU A 119 5.34 18.31 -13.80
C LEU A 119 5.13 18.41 -15.32
N PRO A 120 4.82 17.29 -16.01
CA PRO A 120 4.42 17.35 -17.40
C PRO A 120 3.16 18.20 -17.56
N GLU A 121 3.07 18.90 -18.69
CA GLU A 121 1.95 19.78 -18.97
C GLU A 121 0.63 19.00 -19.04
N ASP A 122 -0.40 19.50 -18.35
CA ASP A 122 -1.75 18.94 -18.38
C ASP A 122 -2.68 19.80 -19.26
N PRO A 123 -3.01 19.36 -20.48
CA PRO A 123 -3.88 20.12 -21.37
C PRO A 123 -5.33 20.20 -20.89
N THR A 124 -5.74 19.38 -19.91
CA THR A 124 -7.13 19.34 -19.42
C THR A 124 -7.39 20.27 -18.24
N HIS A 125 -6.33 20.84 -17.65
CA HIS A 125 -6.39 21.70 -16.46
C HIS A 125 -7.07 21.04 -15.23
N LYS A 126 -7.32 19.71 -15.27
CA LYS A 126 -7.95 18.96 -14.17
C LYS A 126 -6.98 18.74 -13.02
N LEU A 127 -5.67 18.75 -13.31
CA LEU A 127 -4.66 18.72 -12.27
C LEU A 127 -4.74 19.96 -11.36
N ASP A 128 -5.10 21.11 -11.91
CA ASP A 128 -5.21 22.35 -11.14
C ASP A 128 -6.42 22.33 -10.21
N ASP A 129 -7.52 21.67 -10.59
CA ASP A 129 -8.65 21.42 -9.67
C ASP A 129 -8.21 20.62 -8.43
N ILE A 130 -7.27 19.67 -8.59
CA ILE A 130 -6.72 18.87 -7.48
C ILE A 130 -5.83 19.76 -6.60
N LYS A 131 -4.99 20.59 -7.21
CA LYS A 131 -4.12 21.51 -6.48
C LYS A 131 -4.95 22.47 -5.65
N GLU A 132 -5.96 23.11 -6.25
CA GLU A 132 -6.88 24.01 -5.56
C GLU A 132 -7.59 23.30 -4.40
N PHE A 133 -8.03 22.05 -4.60
CA PHE A 133 -8.61 21.25 -3.51
C PHE A 133 -7.62 21.03 -2.35
N VAL A 134 -6.36 20.70 -2.66
CA VAL A 134 -5.31 20.48 -1.66
C VAL A 134 -4.97 21.77 -0.92
N GLU A 135 -4.86 22.90 -1.62
CA GLU A 135 -4.59 24.21 -1.02
C GLU A 135 -5.73 24.64 -0.09
N ASN A 136 -6.97 24.50 -0.55
CA ASN A 136 -8.16 24.84 0.24
C ASN A 136 -8.35 23.93 1.46
N ASN A 137 -7.81 22.71 1.44
CA ASN A 137 -7.97 21.71 2.51
C ASN A 137 -6.62 21.25 3.09
N PHE A 138 -5.60 22.11 3.05
CA PHE A 138 -4.22 21.75 3.32
C PHE A 138 -4.03 21.04 4.67
N ASP A 139 -4.68 21.53 5.73
CA ASP A 139 -4.58 20.92 7.05
C ASP A 139 -5.13 19.48 7.07
N ILE A 140 -6.25 19.23 6.39
CA ILE A 140 -6.86 17.90 6.30
C ILE A 140 -5.96 16.97 5.48
N CYS A 141 -5.49 17.44 4.32
CA CYS A 141 -4.56 16.70 3.46
C CYS A 141 -3.26 16.35 4.20
N ARG A 142 -2.70 17.27 4.98
CA ARG A 142 -1.51 17.05 5.80
C ARG A 142 -1.73 15.96 6.84
N TRP A 143 -2.83 16.00 7.58
CA TRP A 143 -3.15 14.96 8.57
C TRP A 143 -3.41 13.60 7.93
N TYR A 144 -4.05 13.58 6.77
CA TYR A 144 -4.28 12.36 6.00
C TYR A 144 -2.95 11.74 5.55
N PHE A 145 -2.06 12.55 4.94
CA PHE A 145 -0.73 12.11 4.52
C PHE A 145 0.10 11.60 5.70
N LEU A 146 0.12 12.33 6.81
CA LEU A 146 0.83 11.91 8.02
C LEU A 146 0.30 10.58 8.58
N SER A 147 -1.02 10.41 8.58
CA SER A 147 -1.67 9.16 9.02
C SER A 147 -1.34 8.00 8.11
N PHE A 148 -1.27 8.24 6.79
CA PHE A 148 -0.91 7.25 5.79
C PHE A 148 0.54 6.77 5.94
N VAL A 149 1.50 7.70 6.04
CA VAL A 149 2.92 7.39 6.31
C VAL A 149 3.07 6.65 7.64
N SER A 150 2.35 7.08 8.67
CA SER A 150 2.35 6.43 9.99
C SER A 150 1.82 4.98 9.93
N ALA A 151 0.78 4.73 9.13
CA ALA A 151 0.23 3.40 8.90
C ALA A 151 1.25 2.47 8.20
N GLN A 152 2.00 2.99 7.22
CA GLN A 152 3.09 2.24 6.59
C GLN A 152 4.21 1.90 7.59
N GLY A 153 4.64 2.87 8.40
CA GLY A 153 5.63 2.64 9.47
C GLY A 153 5.16 1.61 10.50
N LEU A 154 3.90 1.69 10.92
CA LEU A 154 3.29 0.72 11.85
C LEU A 154 3.23 -0.68 11.23
N SER A 155 3.01 -0.79 9.92
CA SER A 155 3.04 -2.08 9.22
C SER A 155 4.40 -2.77 9.31
N ILE A 156 5.49 -2.01 9.18
CA ILE A 156 6.86 -2.55 9.35
C ILE A 156 7.08 -3.01 10.79
N LEU A 157 6.70 -2.19 11.78
CA LEU A 157 6.82 -2.54 13.19
C LEU A 157 6.04 -3.82 13.54
N LEU A 158 4.79 -3.93 13.08
CA LEU A 158 3.97 -5.11 13.27
C LEU A 158 4.55 -6.34 12.58
N ALA A 159 5.13 -6.18 11.39
CA ALA A 159 5.80 -7.26 10.68
C ALA A 159 7.04 -7.77 11.45
N GLU A 160 7.87 -6.87 12.00
CA GLU A 160 9.00 -7.26 12.86
C GLU A 160 8.53 -7.95 14.15
N VAL A 161 7.44 -7.49 14.78
CA VAL A 161 6.84 -8.18 15.94
C VAL A 161 6.38 -9.59 15.56
N VAL A 162 5.71 -9.76 14.41
CA VAL A 162 5.29 -11.08 13.91
C VAL A 162 6.49 -11.99 13.68
N LYS A 163 7.58 -11.46 13.11
CA LYS A 163 8.84 -12.18 12.87
C LYS A 163 9.52 -12.59 14.17
N ALA A 164 9.65 -11.68 15.14
CA ALA A 164 10.24 -11.96 16.45
C ALA A 164 9.44 -13.03 17.21
N LEU A 165 8.10 -12.94 17.19
CA LEU A 165 7.24 -13.94 17.84
C LEU A 165 7.30 -15.31 17.15
N ASP A 166 7.52 -15.34 15.83
CA ASP A 166 7.74 -16.59 15.10
C ASP A 166 9.04 -17.28 15.54
N LEU A 167 10.13 -16.52 15.68
CA LEU A 167 11.42 -17.03 16.16
C LEU A 167 11.33 -17.53 17.60
N ILE A 168 10.69 -16.78 18.50
CA ILE A 168 10.49 -17.19 19.90
C ILE A 168 9.69 -18.48 19.98
N THR A 169 8.60 -18.59 19.19
CA THR A 169 7.76 -19.81 19.19
C THR A 169 8.54 -21.02 18.67
N LYS A 170 9.37 -20.85 17.64
CA LYS A 170 10.24 -21.91 17.10
C LYS A 170 11.29 -22.36 18.11
N ASN A 171 12.02 -21.42 18.72
CA ASN A 171 13.03 -21.73 19.73
C ASN A 171 12.44 -22.43 20.96
N LEU A 172 11.22 -22.02 21.38
CA LEU A 172 10.52 -22.67 22.47
C LEU A 172 10.10 -24.10 22.09
N ALA A 173 9.61 -24.31 20.86
CA ALA A 173 9.30 -25.66 20.37
C ALA A 173 10.56 -26.56 20.37
N THR A 174 11.70 -26.07 19.87
CA THR A 174 12.95 -26.83 19.84
C THR A 174 13.48 -27.19 21.24
N ASN A 175 13.32 -26.31 22.22
CA ASN A 175 13.72 -26.59 23.61
C ASN A 175 12.77 -27.55 24.35
N TYR A 176 11.49 -27.62 23.94
CA TYR A 176 10.51 -28.57 24.51
C TYR A 176 10.50 -29.92 23.79
N ASP A 177 10.91 -29.98 22.52
CA ASP A 177 11.12 -31.21 21.73
C ASP A 177 12.35 -32.01 22.22
N SER A 178 13.00 -31.55 23.30
CA SER A 178 14.03 -32.29 24.02
C SER A 178 13.46 -33.17 25.15
N ASP A 179 12.18 -33.00 25.54
CA ASP A 179 11.61 -33.73 26.67
C ASP A 179 10.17 -34.27 26.48
N ASP A 180 9.41 -33.91 25.44
CA ASP A 180 8.11 -34.56 25.20
C ASP A 180 7.77 -34.66 23.70
N HIS A 181 7.91 -35.87 23.18
CA HIS A 181 7.23 -36.32 21.96
C HIS A 181 5.70 -36.22 22.18
N ASP A 182 4.98 -35.51 21.28
CA ASP A 182 3.78 -36.06 20.59
C ASP A 182 2.81 -35.02 19.97
N ASP A 183 3.00 -33.70 20.07
CA ASP A 183 2.01 -32.75 19.51
C ASP A 183 2.39 -32.12 18.15
N PHE A 184 3.67 -32.16 17.75
CA PHE A 184 4.13 -31.54 16.49
C PHE A 184 3.94 -32.43 15.25
N VAL A 185 3.74 -33.74 15.45
CA VAL A 185 3.55 -34.70 14.37
C VAL A 185 2.09 -34.66 13.86
N GLU A 186 1.12 -34.40 14.74
CA GLU A 186 -0.29 -34.53 14.39
C GLU A 186 -0.78 -33.45 13.40
N GLN A 187 -0.28 -32.20 13.52
CA GLN A 187 -0.66 -31.12 12.59
C GLN A 187 0.00 -31.26 11.20
N LYS A 188 1.15 -31.94 11.11
CA LYS A 188 1.82 -32.22 9.83
C LYS A 188 1.20 -33.44 9.13
N ILE A 189 0.73 -34.44 9.88
CA ILE A 189 0.01 -35.61 9.33
C ILE A 189 -1.36 -35.20 8.78
N GLN A 190 -2.06 -34.26 9.44
CA GLN A 190 -3.39 -33.82 8.99
C GLN A 190 -3.37 -33.11 7.63
N PHE A 191 -2.24 -32.48 7.25
CA PHE A 191 -2.05 -31.89 5.92
C PHE A 191 -1.69 -32.90 4.82
N LEU A 192 -1.11 -34.06 5.18
CA LEU A 192 -0.78 -35.13 4.23
C LEU A 192 -1.93 -36.14 4.02
N GLY A 193 -2.94 -36.16 4.90
CA GLY A 193 -4.13 -37.00 4.74
C GLY A 193 -5.21 -36.44 3.79
N TYR A 194 -4.98 -35.26 3.21
CA TYR A 194 -5.89 -34.59 2.28
C TYR A 194 -5.28 -34.36 0.88
N LEU A 195 -4.13 -34.98 0.60
CA LEU A 195 -3.55 -35.10 -0.74
C LEU A 195 -3.65 -36.56 -1.20
#